data_AF-A0A836RHG3-F1
#
_entry.id   AF-A0A836RHG3-F1
#
_cell.length_a   1.000
_cell.length_b   1.000
_cell.length_c   1.000
_cell.angle_alpha   90.00
_cell.angle_beta   90.00
_cell.angle_gamma   90.00
#
_symmetry.space_group_name_H-M   'P 1'
#
loop_
_entity.id
_entity.type
_entity.pdbx_description
1 polymer ?
#
loop_
_entity_poly.entity_id
_entity_poly.type
_entity_poly.pdbx_seq_one_letter_code
_entity_poly.pdbx_strand_id
1 'polypeptide(L)'
;RDGRPIAVLANFSMHYYGAPAISADYFGLFSERLARRIAGDGAETRQPVVVMSHGCSGDVWLRDYLQPAPKKRPHDLSSYTDALVQIAYEAYQKIHYREDVTLAAAQAELPLRYRVPDQQRLEWAKAIVKQMGDRLPKDRTEVYAREAIFLHERQKTRLILQAFRIGPIGLAAIPNEVYALTGLKLKTLSPLQPTVVIELANGAEGYIPPPEQHVLGGYNTWPARSAGLEVEAEPKIVETVLQLLEEVAGRPRRVYEPTCGPAARAVLDLHPVAYWRLDEFCGPRARDQRGCHDGIYESGVVFYLDGPASDRFNHPGETNRCAHFAGGRLRARISELSDSYSVSLWFWNGMPNNARPVTGFLFSRGRNYAFGAPGDHLGIGGTQAHAGRLIFTTGADPKQIVGGKTPIARWSWNHVVLVRDAQNVRVYLNGQRTPEIEVRAKGPIPPTVSQLFFGGRNDNDSNFEGRLDEIAVYDRPLSADEIVKVYTAALGQ
;
A
#
# COMPACT_ATOMS: atom_id res chain seq x y z
N ARG A 1 -21.89 -18.11 -37.89
CA ARG A 1 -21.16 -18.05 -36.60
C ARG A 1 -22.10 -18.62 -35.56
N ASP A 2 -21.82 -19.80 -35.04
CA ASP A 2 -22.66 -20.57 -34.11
C ASP A 2 -22.61 -20.04 -32.66
N GLY A 3 -22.19 -18.79 -32.46
CA GLY A 3 -22.06 -18.14 -31.14
C GLY A 3 -20.90 -18.67 -30.27
N ARG A 4 -20.08 -19.61 -30.77
CA ARG A 4 -18.98 -20.19 -30.00
C ARG A 4 -17.78 -19.24 -29.93
N PRO A 5 -17.13 -19.09 -28.75
CA PRO A 5 -15.92 -18.28 -28.64
C PRO A 5 -14.76 -18.94 -29.40
N ILE A 6 -13.95 -18.12 -30.06
CA ILE A 6 -12.72 -18.56 -30.74
C ILE A 6 -11.54 -18.56 -29.75
N ALA A 7 -11.51 -17.55 -28.87
CA ALA A 7 -10.46 -17.38 -27.88
C ALA A 7 -10.99 -16.67 -26.62
N VAL A 8 -10.28 -16.87 -25.51
CA VAL A 8 -10.48 -16.17 -24.25
C VAL A 8 -9.12 -15.69 -23.73
N LEU A 9 -9.02 -14.41 -23.41
CA LEU A 9 -7.87 -13.84 -22.72
C LEU A 9 -8.25 -13.56 -21.27
N ALA A 10 -7.58 -14.23 -20.34
CA ALA A 10 -7.61 -13.93 -18.92
C ALA A 10 -6.36 -13.12 -18.52
N ASN A 11 -6.52 -12.28 -17.51
CA ASN A 11 -5.42 -11.59 -16.85
C ASN A 11 -5.58 -11.75 -15.34
N PHE A 12 -4.56 -12.28 -14.69
CA PHE A 12 -4.61 -12.57 -13.25
C PHE A 12 -3.27 -12.25 -12.59
N SER A 13 -3.32 -11.68 -11.40
CA SER A 13 -2.15 -11.17 -10.68
C SER A 13 -1.78 -12.13 -9.54
N MET A 14 -0.90 -13.09 -9.81
CA MET A 14 -0.28 -13.97 -8.83
C MET A 14 1.01 -14.51 -9.42
N HIS A 15 2.09 -14.52 -8.64
CA HIS A 15 3.36 -15.07 -9.09
C HIS A 15 3.25 -16.59 -9.36
N TYR A 16 4.29 -17.25 -9.83
CA TYR A 16 4.21 -18.70 -10.11
C TYR A 16 3.89 -19.50 -8.84
N TYR A 17 3.04 -20.53 -8.94
CA TYR A 17 2.71 -21.37 -7.77
C TYR A 17 3.91 -22.23 -7.33
N GLY A 18 4.70 -22.67 -8.32
CA GLY A 18 5.83 -23.57 -8.18
C GLY A 18 5.54 -24.91 -8.85
N ALA A 19 6.49 -25.37 -9.65
CA ALA A 19 6.33 -26.53 -10.52
C ALA A 19 7.66 -27.29 -10.71
N PRO A 20 7.63 -28.54 -11.24
CA PRO A 20 8.84 -29.26 -11.64
C PRO A 20 9.62 -28.54 -12.75
N ALA A 21 10.80 -29.07 -13.11
CA ALA A 21 11.79 -28.40 -13.96
C ALA A 21 11.27 -27.86 -15.30
N ILE A 22 10.29 -28.52 -15.92
CA ILE A 22 9.60 -28.03 -17.12
C ILE A 22 8.10 -28.08 -16.83
N SER A 23 7.47 -26.90 -16.76
CA SER A 23 6.04 -26.77 -16.52
C SER A 23 5.57 -25.38 -16.93
N ALA A 24 4.32 -25.30 -17.40
CA ALA A 24 3.61 -24.04 -17.58
C ALA A 24 2.90 -23.57 -16.29
N ASP A 25 3.19 -24.21 -15.15
CA ASP A 25 2.61 -23.90 -13.83
C ASP A 25 1.06 -23.88 -13.89
N TYR A 26 0.38 -23.09 -13.05
CA TYR A 26 -1.08 -23.02 -13.03
C TYR A 26 -1.66 -22.43 -14.31
N PHE A 27 -0.89 -21.65 -15.08
CA PHE A 27 -1.33 -21.04 -16.33
C PHE A 27 -1.72 -22.10 -17.38
N GLY A 28 -0.90 -23.15 -17.53
CA GLY A 28 -1.17 -24.23 -18.47
C GLY A 28 -2.43 -25.02 -18.09
N LEU A 29 -2.53 -25.40 -16.81
CA LEU A 29 -3.71 -26.11 -16.29
C LEU A 29 -4.97 -25.25 -16.39
N PHE A 30 -4.87 -23.94 -16.13
CA PHE A 30 -5.98 -23.01 -16.25
C PHE A 30 -6.51 -22.97 -17.68
N SER A 31 -5.61 -22.78 -18.66
CA SER A 31 -5.99 -22.68 -20.07
C SER A 31 -6.67 -23.95 -20.55
N GLU A 32 -6.11 -25.12 -20.25
CA GLU A 32 -6.68 -26.42 -20.61
C GLU A 32 -8.07 -26.64 -19.98
N ARG A 33 -8.19 -26.38 -18.67
CA ARG A 33 -9.43 -26.65 -17.93
C ARG A 33 -10.55 -25.68 -18.29
N LEU A 34 -10.25 -24.39 -18.45
CA LEU A 34 -11.25 -23.42 -18.88
C LEU A 34 -11.70 -23.68 -20.33
N ALA A 35 -10.78 -24.05 -21.22
CA ALA A 35 -11.13 -24.39 -22.61
C ALA A 35 -12.09 -25.58 -22.67
N ARG A 36 -11.78 -26.66 -21.93
CA ARG A 36 -12.66 -27.83 -21.79
C ARG A 36 -14.02 -27.45 -21.21
N ARG A 37 -14.03 -26.63 -20.16
CA ARG A 37 -15.27 -26.22 -19.48
C ARG A 37 -16.18 -25.39 -20.38
N ILE A 38 -15.62 -24.54 -21.23
CA ILE A 38 -16.38 -23.75 -22.22
C ILE A 38 -16.90 -24.65 -23.36
N ALA A 39 -16.10 -25.63 -23.80
CA ALA A 39 -16.47 -26.52 -24.89
C ALA A 39 -17.57 -27.52 -24.51
N GLY A 40 -17.64 -27.92 -23.23
CA GLY A 40 -18.59 -28.91 -22.71
C GLY A 40 -18.21 -30.36 -23.05
N ASP A 41 -18.95 -31.32 -22.48
CA ASP A 41 -18.71 -32.75 -22.68
C ASP A 41 -19.03 -33.16 -24.13
N GLY A 42 -18.00 -33.51 -24.91
CA GLY A 42 -18.13 -34.06 -26.27
C GLY A 42 -17.44 -33.30 -27.41
N ALA A 43 -16.72 -32.20 -27.12
CA ALA A 43 -16.09 -31.35 -28.15
C ALA A 43 -14.54 -31.37 -28.10
N GLU A 44 -13.91 -32.53 -28.32
CA GLU A 44 -12.43 -32.61 -28.42
C GLU A 44 -11.87 -31.80 -29.61
N THR A 45 -12.65 -31.58 -30.67
CA THR A 45 -12.16 -30.99 -31.92
C THR A 45 -12.41 -29.48 -32.09
N ARG A 46 -13.06 -28.81 -31.13
CA ARG A 46 -13.49 -27.39 -31.27
C ARG A 46 -13.39 -26.55 -29.99
N GLN A 47 -12.34 -26.73 -29.20
CA GLN A 47 -12.12 -25.92 -27.99
C GLN A 47 -11.63 -24.50 -28.33
N PRO A 48 -12.04 -23.46 -27.57
CA PRO A 48 -11.48 -22.13 -27.73
C PRO A 48 -10.02 -22.09 -27.29
N VAL A 49 -9.23 -21.19 -27.87
CA VAL A 49 -7.89 -20.89 -27.37
C VAL A 49 -8.01 -20.06 -26.10
N VAL A 50 -7.65 -20.63 -24.95
CA VAL A 50 -7.58 -19.89 -23.69
C VAL A 50 -6.15 -19.49 -23.41
N VAL A 51 -5.94 -18.20 -23.11
CA VAL A 51 -4.66 -17.63 -22.73
C VAL A 51 -4.83 -16.94 -21.38
N MET A 52 -3.87 -17.14 -20.48
CA MET A 52 -3.76 -16.37 -19.25
C MET A 52 -2.46 -15.56 -19.27
N SER A 53 -2.61 -14.25 -19.18
CA SER A 53 -1.50 -13.31 -19.04
C SER A 53 -1.20 -13.02 -17.57
N HIS A 54 0.06 -12.70 -17.28
CA HIS A 54 0.44 -12.15 -15.98
C HIS A 54 -0.12 -10.73 -15.82
N GLY A 55 -0.92 -10.51 -14.78
CA GLY A 55 -1.20 -9.19 -14.24
C GLY A 55 -0.11 -8.75 -13.27
N CYS A 56 -0.29 -7.61 -12.60
CA CYS A 56 0.72 -7.03 -11.70
C CYS A 56 1.00 -7.91 -10.47
N SER A 57 2.02 -8.78 -10.56
CA SER A 57 2.31 -9.80 -9.56
C SER A 57 3.65 -9.64 -8.85
N GLY A 58 4.36 -8.53 -9.08
CA GLY A 58 5.71 -8.28 -8.56
C GLY A 58 5.84 -8.28 -7.03
N ASP A 59 4.73 -8.08 -6.32
CA ASP A 59 4.62 -8.12 -4.86
C ASP A 59 3.48 -9.04 -4.36
N VAL A 60 2.96 -9.92 -5.21
CA VAL A 60 1.82 -10.81 -4.90
C VAL A 60 2.24 -12.27 -4.89
N TRP A 61 2.10 -12.91 -3.73
CA TRP A 61 2.35 -14.34 -3.55
C TRP A 61 1.14 -15.01 -2.89
N LEU A 62 0.98 -16.32 -3.12
CA LEU A 62 -0.13 -17.15 -2.60
C LEU A 62 -0.28 -17.19 -1.07
N ARG A 63 0.64 -16.57 -0.32
CA ARG A 63 0.68 -16.63 1.14
C ARG A 63 -0.19 -15.53 1.76
N ASP A 64 -1.15 -15.93 2.58
CA ASP A 64 -1.80 -15.01 3.51
C ASP A 64 -0.87 -14.70 4.70
N TYR A 65 -0.28 -13.51 4.70
CA TYR A 65 0.63 -13.03 5.75
C TYR A 65 -0.09 -12.57 7.03
N LEU A 66 -1.43 -12.55 7.06
CA LEU A 66 -2.22 -12.31 8.27
C LEU A 66 -2.39 -13.58 9.11
N GLN A 67 -1.95 -14.73 8.60
CA GLN A 67 -2.00 -16.00 9.31
C GLN A 67 -0.60 -16.46 9.71
N PRO A 68 -0.45 -17.28 10.77
CA PRO A 68 0.80 -18.00 11.04
C PRO A 68 1.17 -18.91 9.86
N ALA A 69 2.47 -19.04 9.57
CA ALA A 69 2.96 -19.88 8.49
C ALA A 69 2.40 -21.31 8.64
N PRO A 70 1.68 -21.84 7.64
CA PRO A 70 1.05 -23.13 7.79
C PRO A 70 2.13 -24.21 7.73
N LYS A 71 1.96 -25.29 8.51
CA LYS A 71 2.91 -26.42 8.51
C LYS A 71 3.00 -27.13 7.15
N LYS A 72 1.94 -27.03 6.34
CA LYS A 72 1.84 -27.53 4.96
C LYS A 72 1.09 -26.52 4.11
N ARG A 73 1.32 -26.50 2.80
CA ARG A 73 0.52 -25.66 1.91
C ARG A 73 -0.97 -26.07 2.01
N PRO A 74 -1.90 -25.12 2.17
CA PRO A 74 -3.32 -25.42 2.33
C PRO A 74 -3.98 -25.93 1.04
N HIS A 75 -3.32 -25.73 -0.10
CA HIS A 75 -3.78 -26.13 -1.42
C HIS A 75 -2.60 -26.77 -2.17
N ASP A 76 -2.90 -27.48 -3.25
CA ASP A 76 -1.92 -27.87 -4.27
C ASP A 76 -2.16 -27.08 -5.56
N LEU A 77 -1.28 -27.25 -6.55
CA LEU A 77 -1.37 -26.56 -7.84
C LEU A 77 -2.72 -26.81 -8.52
N SER A 78 -3.24 -28.05 -8.45
CA SER A 78 -4.46 -28.45 -9.14
C SER A 78 -5.68 -27.79 -8.51
N SER A 79 -5.88 -27.96 -7.21
CA SER A 79 -7.00 -27.38 -6.45
C SER A 79 -6.99 -25.86 -6.50
N TYR A 80 -5.82 -25.24 -6.46
CA TYR A 80 -5.66 -23.81 -6.69
C TYR A 80 -6.17 -23.40 -8.08
N THR A 81 -5.75 -24.14 -9.12
CA THR A 81 -6.17 -23.87 -10.49
C THR A 81 -7.68 -24.07 -10.68
N ASP A 82 -8.26 -25.12 -10.09
CA ASP A 82 -9.70 -25.39 -10.19
C ASP A 82 -10.54 -24.25 -9.61
N ALA A 83 -10.14 -23.70 -8.47
CA ALA A 83 -10.78 -22.53 -7.88
C ALA A 83 -10.69 -21.31 -8.81
N LEU A 84 -9.54 -21.09 -9.46
CA LEU A 84 -9.37 -19.98 -10.40
C LEU A 84 -10.19 -20.16 -11.68
N VAL A 85 -10.28 -21.39 -12.21
CA VAL A 85 -11.14 -21.73 -13.37
C VAL A 85 -12.61 -21.49 -13.04
N GLN A 86 -13.06 -21.84 -11.83
CA GLN A 86 -14.42 -21.55 -11.38
C GLN A 86 -14.72 -20.04 -11.43
N ILE A 87 -13.86 -19.22 -10.85
CA ILE A 87 -14.01 -17.74 -10.85
C ILE A 87 -14.03 -17.20 -12.28
N ALA A 88 -13.10 -17.65 -13.13
CA ALA A 88 -13.03 -17.20 -14.52
C ALA A 88 -14.25 -17.63 -15.34
N TYR A 89 -14.78 -18.84 -15.11
CA TYR A 89 -15.96 -19.33 -15.81
C TYR A 89 -17.22 -18.54 -15.41
N GLU A 90 -17.40 -18.22 -14.13
CA GLU A 90 -18.49 -17.35 -13.66
C GLU A 90 -18.42 -15.95 -14.26
N ALA A 91 -17.21 -15.39 -14.43
CA ALA A 91 -17.01 -14.12 -15.12
C ALA A 91 -17.31 -14.23 -16.62
N TYR A 92 -16.85 -15.30 -17.26
CA TYR A 92 -17.10 -15.59 -18.68
C TYR A 92 -18.59 -15.63 -19.01
N GLN A 93 -19.41 -16.24 -18.15
CA GLN A 93 -20.86 -16.32 -18.33
C GLN A 93 -21.57 -14.95 -18.33
N LYS A 94 -20.90 -13.90 -17.84
CA LYS A 94 -21.43 -12.52 -17.77
C LYS A 94 -20.89 -11.62 -18.88
N ILE A 95 -20.10 -12.14 -19.83
CA ILE A 95 -19.52 -11.34 -20.91
C ILE A 95 -20.62 -10.88 -21.88
N HIS A 96 -20.63 -9.57 -22.15
CA HIS A 96 -21.46 -8.98 -23.19
C HIS A 96 -20.66 -8.87 -24.50
N TYR A 97 -21.10 -9.59 -25.52
CA TYR A 97 -20.48 -9.56 -26.84
C TYR A 97 -20.84 -8.26 -27.59
N ARG A 98 -19.86 -7.75 -28.34
CA ARG A 98 -20.00 -6.58 -29.21
C ARG A 98 -19.41 -6.87 -30.56
N GLU A 99 -20.03 -6.32 -31.59
CA GLU A 99 -19.56 -6.44 -32.98
C GLU A 99 -18.88 -5.16 -33.46
N ASP A 100 -19.14 -4.04 -32.79
CA ASP A 100 -18.71 -2.67 -33.10
C ASP A 100 -17.47 -2.25 -32.29
N VAL A 101 -16.36 -2.96 -32.47
CA VAL A 101 -15.10 -2.65 -31.76
C VAL A 101 -14.14 -1.82 -32.62
N THR A 102 -13.71 -0.67 -32.11
CA THR A 102 -12.60 0.10 -32.68
C THR A 102 -11.28 -0.30 -32.04
N LEU A 103 -10.20 -0.28 -32.82
CA LEU A 103 -8.86 -0.61 -32.36
C LEU A 103 -7.96 0.63 -32.42
N ALA A 104 -7.08 0.78 -31.44
CA ALA A 104 -5.95 1.72 -31.48
C ALA A 104 -4.77 1.12 -30.71
N ALA A 105 -3.55 1.51 -31.08
CA ALA A 105 -2.33 1.09 -30.42
C ALA A 105 -1.33 2.24 -30.42
N ALA A 106 -0.58 2.37 -29.33
CA ALA A 106 0.51 3.31 -29.19
C ALA A 106 1.70 2.63 -28.49
N GLN A 107 2.91 3.10 -28.79
CA GLN A 107 4.14 2.59 -28.20
C GLN A 107 5.08 3.73 -27.85
N ALA A 108 5.78 3.60 -26.73
CA ALA A 108 6.90 4.47 -26.37
C ALA A 108 8.15 3.64 -26.04
N GLU A 109 9.31 4.24 -26.31
CA GLU A 109 10.58 3.75 -25.80
C GLU A 109 11.00 4.60 -24.61
N LEU A 110 11.24 3.97 -23.45
CA LEU A 110 11.63 4.67 -22.23
C LEU A 110 13.08 4.33 -21.85
N PRO A 111 14.04 5.25 -22.04
CA PRO A 111 15.41 5.05 -21.58
C PRO A 111 15.48 5.16 -20.05
N LEU A 112 16.08 4.16 -19.40
CA LEU A 112 16.27 4.13 -17.95
C LEU A 112 17.71 3.78 -17.60
N ARG A 113 18.16 4.26 -16.43
CA ARG A 113 19.46 3.88 -15.87
C ARG A 113 19.31 2.68 -14.94
N TYR A 114 20.38 1.90 -14.82
CA TYR A 114 20.52 0.94 -13.74
C TYR A 114 21.15 1.61 -12.51
N ARG A 115 20.84 1.10 -11.31
CA ARG A 115 21.51 1.44 -10.05
C ARG A 115 22.88 0.78 -10.01
N VAL A 116 23.86 1.43 -10.64
CA VAL A 116 25.25 0.96 -10.71
C VAL A 116 25.98 1.11 -9.37
N PRO A 117 26.94 0.22 -9.03
CA PRO A 117 27.73 0.36 -7.82
C PRO A 117 28.60 1.61 -7.85
N ASP A 118 28.81 2.23 -6.68
CA ASP A 118 29.86 3.21 -6.49
C ASP A 118 31.26 2.55 -6.57
N GLN A 119 32.32 3.36 -6.48
CA GLN A 119 33.69 2.87 -6.60
C GLN A 119 34.02 1.79 -5.55
N GLN A 120 33.64 2.03 -4.28
CA GLN A 120 33.91 1.11 -3.18
C GLN A 120 33.22 -0.24 -3.39
N ARG A 121 31.94 -0.22 -3.77
CA ARG A 121 31.16 -1.43 -4.02
C ARG A 121 31.63 -2.16 -5.27
N LEU A 122 32.09 -1.44 -6.29
CA LEU A 122 32.64 -2.04 -7.50
C LEU A 122 33.96 -2.76 -7.23
N GLU A 123 34.86 -2.16 -6.45
CA GLU A 123 36.13 -2.79 -6.05
C GLU A 123 35.91 -4.04 -5.20
N TRP A 124 35.01 -3.96 -4.22
CA TRP A 124 34.56 -5.11 -3.42
C TRP A 124 34.01 -6.24 -4.31
N ALA A 125 33.13 -5.90 -5.25
CA ALA A 125 32.53 -6.87 -6.16
C ALA A 125 33.59 -7.55 -7.05
N LYS A 126 34.53 -6.77 -7.61
CA LYS A 126 35.63 -7.29 -8.44
C LYS A 126 36.50 -8.27 -7.68
N ALA A 127 36.83 -7.98 -6.42
CA ALA A 127 37.65 -8.87 -5.60
C ALA A 127 36.96 -10.23 -5.37
N ILE A 128 35.67 -10.23 -5.08
CA ILE A 128 34.88 -11.46 -4.88
C ILE A 128 34.73 -12.25 -6.17
N VAL A 129 34.33 -11.60 -7.26
CA VAL A 129 34.13 -12.27 -8.56
C VAL A 129 35.46 -12.87 -9.07
N LYS A 130 36.59 -12.20 -8.83
CA LYS A 130 37.91 -12.76 -9.14
C LYS A 130 38.20 -14.05 -8.37
N GLN A 131 37.84 -14.13 -7.08
CA GLN A 131 37.99 -15.36 -6.29
C GLN A 131 37.00 -16.45 -6.69
N MET A 132 35.86 -16.07 -7.29
CA MET A 132 34.90 -17.03 -7.82
C MET A 132 35.44 -17.72 -9.07
N GLY A 133 36.10 -16.99 -9.98
CA GLY A 133 36.40 -17.51 -11.30
C GLY A 133 35.11 -17.89 -12.03
N ASP A 134 35.08 -19.05 -12.69
CA ASP A 134 33.94 -19.48 -13.52
C ASP A 134 32.84 -20.22 -12.74
N ARG A 135 33.02 -20.44 -11.43
CA ARG A 135 32.03 -21.18 -10.63
C ARG A 135 30.77 -20.34 -10.39
N LEU A 136 29.66 -21.03 -10.15
CA LEU A 136 28.42 -20.37 -9.72
C LEU A 136 28.56 -19.80 -8.30
N PRO A 137 27.89 -18.66 -8.00
CA PRO A 137 27.82 -18.12 -6.65
C PRO A 137 27.26 -19.15 -5.67
N LYS A 138 27.88 -19.28 -4.50
CA LYS A 138 27.44 -20.21 -3.45
C LYS A 138 26.54 -19.58 -2.41
N ASP A 139 26.56 -18.25 -2.31
CA ASP A 139 25.83 -17.50 -1.28
C ASP A 139 25.37 -16.13 -1.79
N ARG A 140 24.59 -15.44 -0.95
CA ARG A 140 24.02 -14.13 -1.26
C ARG A 140 25.09 -13.08 -1.52
N THR A 141 26.21 -13.12 -0.80
CA THR A 141 27.30 -12.15 -0.93
C THR A 141 27.90 -12.23 -2.33
N GLU A 142 28.21 -13.44 -2.79
CA GLU A 142 28.74 -13.70 -4.14
C GLU A 142 27.71 -13.36 -5.24
N VAL A 143 26.43 -13.64 -5.01
CA VAL A 143 25.35 -13.24 -5.93
C VAL A 143 25.39 -11.73 -6.14
N TYR A 144 25.33 -10.93 -5.06
CA TYR A 144 25.27 -9.47 -5.18
C TYR A 144 26.59 -8.82 -5.59
N ALA A 145 27.73 -9.47 -5.38
CA ALA A 145 29.00 -9.08 -5.99
C ALA A 145 28.92 -9.22 -7.52
N ARG A 146 28.49 -10.38 -8.01
CA ARG A 146 28.34 -10.62 -9.45
C ARG A 146 27.31 -9.70 -10.10
N GLU A 147 26.17 -9.49 -9.44
CA GLU A 147 25.13 -8.58 -9.93
C GLU A 147 25.63 -7.13 -10.02
N ALA A 148 26.47 -6.66 -9.08
CA ALA A 148 27.09 -5.34 -9.16
C ALA A 148 27.97 -5.17 -10.41
N ILE A 149 28.72 -6.21 -10.80
CA ILE A 149 29.50 -6.20 -12.05
C ILE A 149 28.57 -6.09 -13.27
N PHE A 150 27.52 -6.90 -13.34
CA PHE A 150 26.59 -6.85 -14.47
C PHE A 150 25.90 -5.49 -14.61
N LEU A 151 25.47 -4.88 -13.50
CA LEU A 151 24.85 -3.55 -13.55
C LEU A 151 25.87 -2.49 -13.99
N HIS A 152 27.11 -2.57 -13.51
CA HIS A 152 28.20 -1.69 -13.95
C HIS A 152 28.52 -1.84 -15.44
N GLU A 153 28.47 -3.03 -16.01
CA GLU A 153 28.71 -3.23 -17.44
C GLU A 153 27.55 -2.72 -18.30
N ARG A 154 26.31 -2.92 -17.84
CA ARG A 154 25.11 -2.53 -18.60
C ARG A 154 24.84 -1.03 -18.58
N GLN A 155 25.03 -0.37 -17.43
CA GLN A 155 24.78 1.07 -17.16
C GLN A 155 23.33 1.55 -17.35
N LYS A 156 22.68 1.23 -18.46
CA LYS A 156 21.35 1.70 -18.86
C LYS A 156 20.63 0.65 -19.71
N THR A 157 19.33 0.79 -19.86
CA THR A 157 18.49 -0.01 -20.77
C THR A 157 17.41 0.88 -21.41
N ARG A 158 16.60 0.30 -22.29
CA ARG A 158 15.48 0.95 -22.96
C ARG A 158 14.28 0.01 -22.94
N LEU A 159 13.21 0.43 -22.28
CA LEU A 159 11.97 -0.34 -22.16
C LEU A 159 11.06 -0.03 -23.34
N ILE A 160 10.35 -1.04 -23.83
CA ILE A 160 9.26 -0.89 -24.80
C ILE A 160 7.94 -0.95 -24.02
N LEU A 161 7.24 0.17 -23.96
CA LEU A 161 5.93 0.29 -23.32
C LEU A 161 4.86 0.43 -24.39
N GLN A 162 3.73 -0.26 -24.25
CA GLN A 162 2.64 -0.20 -25.21
C GLN A 162 1.30 -0.03 -24.51
N ALA A 163 0.38 0.68 -25.18
CA ALA A 163 -1.02 0.71 -24.84
C ALA A 163 -1.86 0.32 -26.06
N PHE A 164 -2.95 -0.40 -25.81
CA PHE A 164 -3.94 -0.78 -26.82
C PHE A 164 -5.33 -0.38 -26.33
N ARG A 165 -6.18 0.05 -27.26
CA ARG A 165 -7.61 0.22 -27.04
C ARG A 165 -8.37 -0.80 -27.87
N ILE A 166 -9.26 -1.55 -27.24
CA ILE A 166 -10.21 -2.46 -27.90
C ILE A 166 -11.62 -2.06 -27.45
N GLY A 167 -12.31 -1.27 -28.28
CA GLY A 167 -13.56 -0.62 -27.88
C GLY A 167 -13.36 0.20 -26.59
N PRO A 168 -14.09 -0.09 -25.50
CA PRO A 168 -13.93 0.61 -24.22
C PRO A 168 -12.74 0.12 -23.36
N ILE A 169 -12.12 -1.01 -23.72
CA ILE A 169 -11.08 -1.67 -22.91
C ILE A 169 -9.71 -1.07 -23.23
N GLY A 170 -8.95 -0.75 -22.18
CA GLY A 170 -7.54 -0.41 -22.27
C GLY A 170 -6.66 -1.60 -21.89
N LEU A 171 -5.60 -1.86 -22.66
CA LEU A 171 -4.55 -2.80 -22.31
C LEU A 171 -3.23 -2.04 -22.22
N ALA A 172 -2.47 -2.23 -21.15
CA ALA A 172 -1.12 -1.72 -21.01
C ALA A 172 -0.14 -2.90 -20.93
N ALA A 173 0.97 -2.83 -21.66
CA ALA A 173 2.01 -3.85 -21.68
C ALA A 173 3.32 -3.27 -21.15
N ILE A 174 3.87 -3.89 -20.10
CA ILE A 174 5.05 -3.41 -19.37
C ILE A 174 6.10 -4.54 -19.30
N PRO A 175 7.37 -4.30 -19.68
CA PRO A 175 8.42 -5.32 -19.75
C PRO A 175 9.09 -5.59 -18.39
N ASN A 176 8.33 -5.57 -17.30
CA ASN A 176 8.83 -5.66 -15.92
C ASN A 176 7.96 -6.60 -15.08
N GLU A 177 8.39 -6.90 -13.87
CA GLU A 177 7.52 -7.44 -12.81
C GLU A 177 6.90 -6.26 -12.05
N VAL A 178 5.60 -6.08 -12.21
CA VAL A 178 4.87 -4.86 -11.86
C VAL A 178 4.17 -5.03 -10.52
N TYR A 179 4.32 -4.06 -9.62
CA TYR A 179 3.67 -4.11 -8.31
C TYR A 179 2.15 -3.89 -8.43
N ALA A 180 1.38 -4.49 -7.53
CA ALA A 180 -0.06 -4.36 -7.49
C ALA A 180 -0.50 -2.89 -7.42
N LEU A 181 0.19 -2.07 -6.61
CA LEU A 181 -0.07 -0.63 -6.50
C LEU A 181 0.10 0.09 -7.86
N THR A 182 1.16 -0.22 -8.60
CA THR A 182 1.40 0.33 -9.95
C THR A 182 0.25 -0.02 -10.90
N GLY A 183 -0.22 -1.27 -10.86
CA GLY A 183 -1.42 -1.68 -11.60
C GLY A 183 -2.68 -0.91 -11.20
N LEU A 184 -2.89 -0.69 -9.90
CA LEU A 184 -4.03 0.08 -9.37
C LEU A 184 -3.96 1.56 -9.78
N LYS A 185 -2.78 2.19 -9.78
CA LYS A 185 -2.56 3.57 -10.29
C LYS A 185 -3.06 3.67 -11.74
N LEU A 186 -2.55 2.78 -12.60
CA LEU A 186 -2.91 2.75 -14.03
C LEU A 186 -4.40 2.53 -14.24
N LYS A 187 -5.00 1.56 -13.53
CA LYS A 187 -6.42 1.24 -13.65
C LYS A 187 -7.33 2.37 -13.19
N THR A 188 -6.96 3.03 -12.09
CA THR A 188 -7.76 4.13 -11.51
C THR A 188 -7.74 5.36 -12.43
N LEU A 189 -6.55 5.73 -12.91
CA LEU A 189 -6.35 6.95 -13.68
C LEU A 189 -6.67 6.76 -15.16
N SER A 190 -6.66 5.53 -15.69
CA SER A 190 -6.89 5.30 -17.12
C SER A 190 -8.22 5.89 -17.62
N PRO A 191 -8.22 6.58 -18.78
CA PRO A 191 -9.44 7.00 -19.45
C PRO A 191 -10.27 5.84 -20.00
N LEU A 192 -9.73 4.63 -20.07
CA LEU A 192 -10.39 3.42 -20.55
C LEU A 192 -10.81 2.54 -19.38
N GLN A 193 -12.03 1.99 -19.43
CA GLN A 193 -12.59 1.17 -18.36
C GLN A 193 -13.35 -0.01 -18.97
N PRO A 194 -13.00 -1.27 -18.61
CA PRO A 194 -11.89 -1.64 -17.74
C PRO A 194 -10.51 -1.41 -18.38
N THR A 195 -9.48 -1.25 -17.54
CA THR A 195 -8.07 -1.29 -17.96
C THR A 195 -7.39 -2.55 -17.41
N VAL A 196 -6.63 -3.22 -18.26
CA VAL A 196 -5.84 -4.41 -17.93
C VAL A 196 -4.37 -4.07 -18.08
N VAL A 197 -3.54 -4.53 -17.14
CA VAL A 197 -2.09 -4.38 -17.20
C VAL A 197 -1.49 -5.76 -17.36
N ILE A 198 -0.69 -5.94 -18.40
CA ILE A 198 0.05 -7.16 -18.69
C ILE A 198 1.52 -6.87 -18.40
N GLU A 199 2.07 -7.58 -17.42
CA GLU A 199 3.48 -7.51 -17.07
C GLU A 199 4.30 -8.53 -17.87
N LEU A 200 5.64 -8.43 -17.80
CA LEU A 200 6.57 -9.27 -18.57
C LEU A 200 6.28 -9.28 -20.09
N ALA A 201 5.72 -8.19 -20.61
CA ALA A 201 5.39 -8.05 -22.02
C ALA A 201 6.51 -7.32 -22.77
N ASN A 202 6.98 -7.90 -23.88
CA ASN A 202 8.08 -7.36 -24.72
C ASN A 202 9.46 -7.27 -24.04
N GLY A 203 9.62 -7.75 -22.81
CA GLY A 203 10.89 -7.76 -22.08
C GLY A 203 10.76 -8.26 -20.65
N ALA A 204 11.89 -8.30 -19.93
CA ALA A 204 12.00 -8.81 -18.57
C ALA A 204 13.04 -8.01 -17.76
N GLU A 205 12.85 -6.69 -17.67
CA GLU A 205 13.74 -5.72 -17.02
C GLU A 205 13.59 -5.67 -15.48
N GLY A 206 13.15 -6.78 -14.88
CA GLY A 206 13.05 -6.96 -13.44
C GLY A 206 11.91 -6.21 -12.76
N TYR A 207 11.92 -6.20 -11.43
CA TYR A 207 10.96 -5.53 -10.56
C TYR A 207 11.03 -4.01 -10.66
N ILE A 208 9.85 -3.38 -10.60
CA ILE A 208 9.69 -1.92 -10.52
C ILE A 208 8.95 -1.51 -9.23
N PRO A 209 9.57 -1.72 -8.05
CA PRO A 209 9.00 -1.21 -6.79
C PRO A 209 8.73 0.30 -6.88
N PRO A 210 7.60 0.78 -6.33
CA PRO A 210 7.42 2.20 -6.05
C PRO A 210 8.60 2.77 -5.21
N PRO A 211 9.00 4.04 -5.39
CA PRO A 211 10.17 4.63 -4.75
C PRO A 211 10.25 4.40 -3.23
N GLU A 212 9.12 4.54 -2.54
CA GLU A 212 8.98 4.37 -1.10
C GLU A 212 9.29 2.95 -0.59
N GLN A 213 9.21 1.93 -1.45
CA GLN A 213 9.53 0.54 -1.07
C GLN A 213 11.04 0.30 -0.97
N HIS A 214 11.87 1.07 -1.68
CA HIS A 214 13.31 0.82 -1.72
C HIS A 214 13.99 0.93 -0.36
N VAL A 215 13.51 1.80 0.52
CA VAL A 215 14.08 1.97 1.87
C VAL A 215 13.73 0.83 2.82
N LEU A 216 12.68 0.06 2.53
CA LEU A 216 12.25 -1.09 3.34
C LEU A 216 13.06 -2.36 3.03
N GLY A 217 13.72 -2.40 1.87
CA GLY A 217 14.54 -3.52 1.43
C GLY A 217 13.72 -4.69 0.88
N GLY A 218 14.38 -5.82 0.64
CA GLY A 218 13.82 -6.98 -0.06
C GLY A 218 14.57 -7.30 -1.36
N TYR A 219 14.52 -8.55 -1.79
CA TYR A 219 15.23 -8.99 -3.01
C TYR A 219 14.76 -8.24 -4.28
N ASN A 220 13.50 -7.81 -4.27
CA ASN A 220 12.83 -7.01 -5.30
C ASN A 220 13.21 -5.52 -5.26
N THR A 221 14.02 -5.07 -4.28
CA THR A 221 14.53 -3.69 -4.19
C THR A 221 16.05 -3.62 -4.14
N TRP A 222 16.75 -4.72 -3.91
CA TRP A 222 18.21 -4.78 -3.91
C TRP A 222 18.78 -4.69 -5.34
N PRO A 223 19.80 -3.86 -5.62
CA PRO A 223 20.36 -3.72 -6.96
C PRO A 223 20.89 -5.06 -7.49
N ALA A 224 20.15 -5.63 -8.45
CA ALA A 224 20.51 -6.79 -9.24
C ALA A 224 19.83 -6.71 -10.61
N ARG A 225 20.19 -7.53 -11.59
CA ARG A 225 19.46 -7.54 -12.89
C ARG A 225 17.96 -7.78 -12.71
N SER A 226 17.56 -8.49 -11.66
CA SER A 226 16.15 -8.72 -11.30
C SER A 226 15.43 -7.50 -10.71
N ALA A 227 16.13 -6.45 -10.27
CA ALA A 227 15.54 -5.25 -9.67
C ALA A 227 16.47 -4.04 -9.89
N GLY A 228 17.02 -3.91 -11.10
CA GLY A 228 18.22 -3.12 -11.34
C GLY A 228 17.96 -1.66 -11.65
N LEU A 229 16.76 -1.34 -12.11
CA LEU A 229 16.40 -0.01 -12.60
C LEU A 229 16.52 1.04 -11.49
N GLU A 230 16.70 2.30 -11.91
CA GLU A 230 16.73 3.47 -11.03
C GLU A 230 15.47 3.56 -10.14
N VAL A 231 15.60 4.16 -8.95
CA VAL A 231 14.52 4.25 -7.95
C VAL A 231 13.25 4.87 -8.54
N GLU A 232 13.41 5.84 -9.43
CA GLU A 232 12.32 6.55 -10.10
C GLU A 232 11.78 5.82 -11.36
N ALA A 233 12.11 4.55 -11.57
CA ALA A 233 11.64 3.80 -12.74
C ALA A 233 10.11 3.65 -12.75
N GLU A 234 9.50 3.29 -11.62
CA GLU A 234 8.05 3.10 -11.49
C GLU A 234 7.26 4.36 -11.88
N PRO A 235 7.51 5.56 -11.30
CA PRO A 235 6.75 6.74 -11.66
C PRO A 235 6.94 7.15 -13.13
N LYS A 236 8.14 6.97 -13.70
CA LYS A 236 8.39 7.24 -15.13
C LYS A 236 7.60 6.29 -16.04
N ILE A 237 7.54 5.00 -15.68
CA ILE A 237 6.75 4.00 -16.40
C ILE A 237 5.26 4.32 -16.30
N VAL A 238 4.76 4.61 -15.09
CA VAL A 238 3.34 4.98 -14.87
C VAL A 238 2.95 6.17 -15.72
N GLU A 239 3.73 7.24 -15.70
CA GLU A 239 3.43 8.45 -16.49
C GLU A 239 3.44 8.14 -17.99
N THR A 240 4.44 7.42 -18.48
CA THR A 240 4.54 7.07 -19.90
C THR A 240 3.35 6.20 -20.34
N VAL A 241 2.97 5.20 -19.55
CA VAL A 241 1.83 4.32 -19.87
C VAL A 241 0.51 5.08 -19.82
N LEU A 242 0.32 6.02 -18.88
CA LEU A 242 -0.87 6.86 -18.84
C LEU A 242 -0.98 7.74 -20.08
N GLN A 243 0.12 8.34 -20.53
CA GLN A 243 0.15 9.13 -21.78
C GLN A 243 -0.24 8.27 -22.99
N LEU A 244 0.28 7.04 -23.08
CA LEU A 244 -0.11 6.10 -24.14
C LEU A 244 -1.60 5.72 -24.06
N LEU A 245 -2.14 5.53 -22.85
CA LEU A 245 -3.57 5.26 -22.65
C LEU A 245 -4.45 6.45 -23.02
N GLU A 246 -4.01 7.68 -22.73
CA GLU A 246 -4.66 8.92 -23.14
C GLU A 246 -4.67 9.08 -24.67
N GLU A 247 -3.54 8.78 -25.31
CA GLU A 247 -3.39 8.80 -26.77
C GLU A 247 -4.36 7.84 -27.45
N VAL A 248 -4.35 6.55 -27.07
CA VAL A 248 -5.24 5.56 -27.70
C VAL A 248 -6.71 5.80 -27.36
N ALA A 249 -7.01 6.47 -26.24
CA ALA A 249 -8.36 6.85 -25.86
C ALA A 249 -8.86 8.13 -26.56
N GLY A 250 -7.95 9.04 -26.93
CA GLY A 250 -8.28 10.37 -27.44
C GLY A 250 -8.89 11.31 -26.38
N ARG A 251 -8.63 11.06 -25.09
CA ARG A 251 -9.16 11.87 -23.97
C ARG A 251 -8.25 11.79 -22.74
N PRO A 252 -8.22 12.81 -21.87
CA PRO A 252 -7.35 12.83 -20.71
C PRO A 252 -7.71 11.76 -19.69
N ARG A 253 -6.72 11.39 -18.88
CA ARG A 253 -6.86 10.49 -17.74
C ARG A 253 -7.89 11.00 -16.75
N ARG A 254 -8.45 10.07 -15.97
CA ARG A 254 -9.38 10.37 -14.88
C ARG A 254 -8.62 11.01 -13.72
N VAL A 255 -9.30 11.89 -12.98
CA VAL A 255 -8.82 12.39 -11.69
C VAL A 255 -9.31 11.44 -10.60
N TYR A 256 -8.41 11.05 -9.69
CA TYR A 256 -8.77 10.26 -8.52
C TYR A 256 -9.19 11.17 -7.37
N GLU A 257 -10.44 11.05 -6.98
CA GLU A 257 -11.00 11.63 -5.76
C GLU A 257 -11.79 10.53 -5.04
N PRO A 258 -11.45 10.22 -3.78
CA PRO A 258 -12.17 9.21 -3.04
C PRO A 258 -13.59 9.71 -2.76
N THR A 259 -14.59 8.83 -2.92
CA THR A 259 -15.97 9.22 -2.59
C THR A 259 -16.13 9.46 -1.09
N CYS A 260 -17.10 10.30 -0.70
CA CYS A 260 -17.33 10.67 0.69
C CYS A 260 -18.58 9.96 1.23
N GLY A 261 -18.38 8.85 1.94
CA GLY A 261 -19.43 8.10 2.60
C GLY A 261 -19.93 8.73 3.91
N PRO A 262 -20.92 8.10 4.58
CA PRO A 262 -21.51 8.62 5.82
C PRO A 262 -20.50 8.86 6.96
N ALA A 263 -19.49 8.02 7.12
CA ALA A 263 -18.48 8.15 8.17
C ALA A 263 -17.54 9.34 7.90
N ALA A 264 -17.08 9.49 6.65
CA ALA A 264 -16.28 10.65 6.24
C ALA A 264 -17.09 11.96 6.39
N ARG A 265 -18.39 11.91 6.07
CA ARG A 265 -19.31 13.04 6.30
C ARG A 265 -19.45 13.38 7.77
N ALA A 266 -19.63 12.38 8.65
CA ALA A 266 -19.74 12.60 10.09
C ALA A 266 -18.50 13.29 10.68
N VAL A 267 -17.30 12.96 10.19
CA VAL A 267 -16.06 13.68 10.52
C VAL A 267 -16.13 15.13 10.05
N LEU A 268 -16.46 15.37 8.78
CA LEU A 268 -16.54 16.71 8.20
C LEU A 268 -17.59 17.61 8.89
N ASP A 269 -18.73 17.05 9.30
CA ASP A 269 -19.83 17.75 9.97
C ASP A 269 -19.44 18.26 11.37
N LEU A 270 -18.38 17.72 11.97
CA LEU A 270 -17.80 18.22 13.22
C LEU A 270 -16.79 19.35 13.01
N HIS A 271 -16.60 19.79 11.77
CA HIS A 271 -15.77 20.92 11.37
C HIS A 271 -14.31 20.78 11.83
N PRO A 272 -13.59 19.71 11.43
CA PRO A 272 -12.16 19.60 11.72
C PRO A 272 -11.38 20.72 11.04
N VAL A 273 -10.32 21.19 11.69
CA VAL A 273 -9.36 22.12 11.09
C VAL A 273 -8.49 21.45 10.03
N ALA A 274 -8.25 20.14 10.16
CA ALA A 274 -7.54 19.34 9.17
C ALA A 274 -8.09 17.90 9.15
N TYR A 275 -8.18 17.30 7.96
CA TYR A 275 -8.67 15.93 7.80
C TYR A 275 -7.93 15.20 6.66
N TRP A 276 -7.12 14.21 7.01
CA TRP A 276 -6.38 13.39 6.06
C TRP A 276 -6.97 11.98 5.98
N ARG A 277 -7.35 11.59 4.76
CA ARG A 277 -7.86 10.24 4.45
C ARG A 277 -6.78 9.25 4.07
N LEU A 278 -5.55 9.69 3.89
CA LEU A 278 -4.37 8.85 3.65
C LEU A 278 -4.55 7.86 2.47
N ASP A 279 -5.32 8.27 1.47
CA ASP A 279 -5.72 7.51 0.29
C ASP A 279 -4.76 7.73 -0.90
N GLU A 280 -3.62 8.38 -0.68
CA GLU A 280 -2.70 8.70 -1.76
C GLU A 280 -2.03 7.46 -2.37
N PHE A 281 -1.66 7.54 -3.64
CA PHE A 281 -0.90 6.50 -4.33
C PHE A 281 0.61 6.56 -4.08
N CYS A 282 1.10 7.71 -3.60
CA CYS A 282 2.52 8.00 -3.43
C CYS A 282 2.71 9.19 -2.48
N GLY A 283 3.91 9.29 -1.92
CA GLY A 283 4.34 10.44 -1.13
C GLY A 283 5.00 11.55 -1.96
N PRO A 284 5.51 12.60 -1.32
CA PRO A 284 5.51 12.79 0.14
C PRO A 284 4.28 13.53 0.66
N ARG A 285 3.35 13.97 -0.17
CA ARG A 285 2.20 14.79 0.27
C ARG A 285 1.06 13.91 0.78
N ALA A 286 0.56 14.20 1.98
CA ALA A 286 -0.75 13.74 2.47
C ALA A 286 -1.75 14.88 2.28
N ARG A 287 -2.81 14.64 1.51
CA ARG A 287 -3.79 15.66 1.14
C ARG A 287 -4.78 15.89 2.28
N ASP A 288 -4.88 17.14 2.72
CA ASP A 288 -5.95 17.57 3.60
C ASP A 288 -7.25 17.77 2.80
N GLN A 289 -8.33 17.11 3.19
CA GLN A 289 -9.65 17.23 2.58
C GLN A 289 -10.25 18.63 2.74
N ARG A 290 -9.76 19.43 3.70
CA ARG A 290 -10.12 20.84 3.85
C ARG A 290 -9.28 21.77 2.96
N GLY A 291 -8.16 21.27 2.43
CA GLY A 291 -7.26 21.99 1.52
C GLY A 291 -6.34 23.02 2.18
N CYS A 292 -6.23 23.04 3.51
CA CYS A 292 -5.51 24.08 4.25
C CYS A 292 -4.22 23.59 4.90
N HIS A 293 -4.17 22.30 5.27
CA HIS A 293 -3.11 21.75 6.12
C HIS A 293 -2.57 20.45 5.56
N ASP A 294 -2.07 20.43 4.32
CA ASP A 294 -1.42 19.23 3.81
C ASP A 294 -0.28 18.77 4.72
N GLY A 295 -0.18 17.44 4.87
CA GLY A 295 0.89 16.80 5.60
C GLY A 295 2.01 16.33 4.68
N ILE A 296 3.14 15.99 5.29
CA ILE A 296 4.33 15.45 4.62
C ILE A 296 4.70 14.11 5.25
N TYR A 297 4.62 13.04 4.47
CA TYR A 297 5.16 11.73 4.80
C TYR A 297 6.69 11.76 4.80
N GLU A 298 7.28 11.22 5.87
CA GLU A 298 8.69 10.88 5.94
C GLU A 298 8.94 9.48 5.35
N SER A 299 10.20 9.15 5.05
CA SER A 299 10.59 7.80 4.61
C SER A 299 10.13 6.73 5.60
N GLY A 300 9.76 5.55 5.10
CA GLY A 300 9.18 4.48 5.91
C GLY A 300 7.65 4.53 5.99
N VAL A 301 7.00 5.15 5.01
CA VAL A 301 5.54 5.08 4.80
C VAL A 301 5.27 4.58 3.38
N VAL A 302 4.35 3.62 3.25
CA VAL A 302 3.90 3.04 1.97
C VAL A 302 2.38 3.08 1.87
N PHE A 303 1.85 2.95 0.67
CA PHE A 303 0.54 3.54 0.35
C PHE A 303 -0.51 2.55 -0.15
N TYR A 304 -1.76 3.03 -0.13
CA TYR A 304 -2.91 2.48 -0.84
C TYR A 304 -3.33 1.05 -0.42
N LEU A 305 -3.09 0.71 0.85
CA LEU A 305 -3.60 -0.54 1.44
C LEU A 305 -5.06 -0.37 1.87
N ASP A 306 -5.72 -1.48 2.18
CA ASP A 306 -7.11 -1.46 2.65
C ASP A 306 -7.23 -0.80 4.04
N GLY A 307 -8.07 0.23 4.11
CA GLY A 307 -8.49 0.99 5.29
C GLY A 307 -9.69 0.35 6.02
N PRO A 308 -10.16 0.95 7.12
CA PRO A 308 -11.35 0.50 7.85
C PRO A 308 -12.64 0.82 7.08
N ALA A 309 -13.69 0.05 7.35
CA ALA A 309 -15.09 0.34 7.01
C ALA A 309 -15.32 0.98 5.62
N SER A 310 -14.88 0.28 4.56
CA SER A 310 -14.88 0.81 3.20
C SER A 310 -16.23 1.36 2.73
N ASP A 311 -17.32 0.65 3.00
CA ASP A 311 -18.69 1.02 2.64
C ASP A 311 -19.26 2.19 3.46
N ARG A 312 -18.52 2.68 4.46
CA ARG A 312 -18.90 3.80 5.33
C ARG A 312 -18.07 5.03 5.11
N PHE A 313 -16.78 4.88 4.85
CA PHE A 313 -15.91 5.99 4.49
C PHE A 313 -16.02 6.37 3.01
N ASN A 314 -16.28 5.41 2.14
CA ASN A 314 -16.55 5.60 0.72
C ASN A 314 -17.98 5.14 0.36
N HIS A 315 -18.39 5.40 -0.89
CA HIS A 315 -19.60 4.82 -1.45
C HIS A 315 -19.47 3.29 -1.63
N PRO A 316 -20.58 2.54 -1.58
CA PRO A 316 -20.55 1.09 -1.80
C PRO A 316 -19.84 0.70 -3.11
N GLY A 317 -18.93 -0.27 -3.03
CA GLY A 317 -18.14 -0.74 -4.16
C GLY A 317 -16.78 -0.07 -4.31
N GLU A 318 -16.47 0.94 -3.51
CA GLU A 318 -15.15 1.57 -3.44
C GLU A 318 -14.42 1.22 -2.14
N THR A 319 -13.20 0.72 -2.25
CA THR A 319 -12.35 0.41 -1.09
C THR A 319 -11.84 1.69 -0.45
N ASN A 320 -12.00 1.84 0.86
CA ASN A 320 -11.31 2.88 1.62
C ASN A 320 -9.82 2.54 1.70
N ARG A 321 -8.96 3.51 1.43
CA ARG A 321 -7.51 3.31 1.25
C ARG A 321 -6.77 4.04 2.36
N CYS A 322 -5.68 3.45 2.84
CA CYS A 322 -4.90 3.96 3.95
C CYS A 322 -3.39 3.87 3.69
N ALA A 323 -2.62 4.57 4.52
CA ALA A 323 -1.17 4.49 4.55
C ALA A 323 -0.68 3.48 5.61
N HIS A 324 0.39 2.76 5.28
CA HIS A 324 1.12 1.88 6.17
C HIS A 324 2.44 2.52 6.60
N PHE A 325 2.61 2.64 7.90
CA PHE A 325 3.78 3.17 8.56
C PHE A 325 4.67 2.00 8.95
N ALA A 326 5.91 2.02 8.49
CA ALA A 326 6.99 1.09 8.80
C ALA A 326 8.13 1.85 9.50
N GLY A 327 7.78 2.59 10.56
CA GLY A 327 8.71 3.44 11.30
C GLY A 327 8.87 4.86 10.74
N GLY A 328 8.24 5.20 9.61
CA GLY A 328 8.10 6.59 9.14
C GLY A 328 7.05 7.37 9.93
N ARG A 329 6.91 8.67 9.64
CA ARG A 329 5.92 9.56 10.28
C ARG A 329 5.22 10.40 9.22
N LEU A 330 4.00 10.85 9.53
CA LEU A 330 3.32 11.91 8.83
C LEU A 330 3.47 13.19 9.66
N ARG A 331 3.97 14.25 9.04
CA ARG A 331 4.13 15.56 9.67
C ARG A 331 3.09 16.53 9.16
N ALA A 332 2.41 17.19 10.07
CA ALA A 332 1.51 18.29 9.74
C ALA A 332 1.87 19.54 10.52
N ARG A 333 1.41 20.69 10.02
CA ARG A 333 1.53 21.98 10.71
C ARG A 333 0.18 22.66 10.79
N ILE A 334 -0.26 22.93 12.02
CA ILE A 334 -1.45 23.71 12.32
C ILE A 334 -1.01 24.86 13.23
N SER A 335 -0.98 26.06 12.68
CA SER A 335 -0.62 27.28 13.42
C SER A 335 -1.69 27.58 14.47
N GLU A 336 -1.27 28.13 15.61
CA GLU A 336 -2.16 28.65 16.66
C GLU A 336 -3.13 27.62 17.27
N LEU A 337 -2.87 26.31 17.13
CA LEU A 337 -3.62 25.30 17.85
C LEU A 337 -3.48 25.56 19.36
N SER A 338 -4.59 25.79 20.05
CA SER A 338 -4.59 26.11 21.49
C SER A 338 -4.18 24.90 22.33
N ASP A 339 -4.19 25.03 23.66
CA ASP A 339 -4.07 23.89 24.58
C ASP A 339 -5.40 23.12 24.77
N SER A 340 -6.41 23.46 23.97
CA SER A 340 -7.71 22.80 23.94
C SER A 340 -7.99 22.32 22.51
N TYR A 341 -7.86 21.02 22.27
CA TYR A 341 -7.92 20.42 20.94
C TYR A 341 -8.31 18.95 21.00
N SER A 342 -8.71 18.38 19.87
CA SER A 342 -8.92 16.94 19.75
C SER A 342 -8.22 16.37 18.53
N VAL A 343 -7.76 15.13 18.64
CA VAL A 343 -7.20 14.35 17.55
C VAL A 343 -7.94 13.03 17.48
N SER A 344 -8.55 12.74 16.33
CA SER A 344 -9.23 11.50 16.01
C SER A 344 -8.46 10.78 14.93
N LEU A 345 -8.25 9.47 15.07
CA LEU A 345 -7.67 8.65 14.00
C LEU A 345 -8.11 7.18 14.10
N TRP A 346 -8.04 6.48 12.98
CA TRP A 346 -8.12 5.02 12.93
C TRP A 346 -6.72 4.43 12.85
N PHE A 347 -6.49 3.33 13.56
CA PHE A 347 -5.22 2.64 13.53
C PHE A 347 -5.38 1.12 13.51
N TRP A 348 -4.44 0.47 12.84
CA TRP A 348 -4.26 -0.97 12.79
C TRP A 348 -2.85 -1.29 13.27
N ASN A 349 -2.72 -1.95 14.41
CA ASN A 349 -1.40 -2.25 14.98
C ASN A 349 -0.76 -3.46 14.28
N GLY A 350 0.38 -3.23 13.63
CA GLY A 350 1.21 -4.24 12.98
C GLY A 350 2.28 -4.85 13.89
N MET A 351 2.65 -4.17 14.98
CA MET A 351 3.73 -4.57 15.90
C MET A 351 3.21 -5.50 17.01
N PRO A 352 3.92 -6.60 17.36
CA PRO A 352 3.59 -7.39 18.55
C PRO A 352 3.69 -6.56 19.84
N ASN A 353 2.73 -6.74 20.74
CA ASN A 353 2.63 -5.99 22.00
C ASN A 353 3.77 -6.27 22.99
N ASN A 354 4.61 -7.27 22.71
CA ASN A 354 5.74 -7.70 23.54
C ASN A 354 7.10 -7.65 22.82
N ALA A 355 7.18 -7.00 21.66
CA ALA A 355 8.42 -6.96 20.87
C ALA A 355 9.43 -5.91 21.36
N ARG A 356 8.99 -4.84 22.03
CA ARG A 356 9.84 -3.71 22.44
C ARG A 356 9.22 -2.92 23.63
N PRO A 357 9.97 -2.02 24.29
CA PRO A 357 9.50 -1.25 25.45
C PRO A 357 8.18 -0.49 25.24
N VAL A 358 8.05 0.19 24.10
CA VAL A 358 6.84 0.89 23.65
C VAL A 358 6.46 0.34 22.28
N THR A 359 5.24 -0.18 22.12
CA THR A 359 4.78 -0.78 20.87
C THR A 359 4.73 0.25 19.73
N GLY A 360 4.40 1.51 19.99
CA GLY A 360 4.61 2.61 19.04
C GLY A 360 3.75 3.82 19.33
N PHE A 361 4.21 5.01 18.96
CA PHE A 361 3.44 6.26 19.10
C PHE A 361 2.55 6.54 17.89
N LEU A 362 1.26 6.75 18.13
CA LEU A 362 0.25 7.04 17.11
C LEU A 362 0.21 8.54 16.79
N PHE A 363 0.32 9.38 17.82
CA PHE A 363 0.25 10.83 17.71
C PHE A 363 1.26 11.50 18.65
N SER A 364 1.86 12.58 18.18
CA SER A 364 2.70 13.45 18.98
C SER A 364 2.53 14.91 18.57
N ARG A 365 2.44 15.81 19.54
CA ARG A 365 2.53 17.25 19.32
C ARG A 365 3.75 17.77 20.05
N GLY A 366 4.67 18.39 19.33
CA GLY A 366 5.96 18.82 19.87
C GLY A 366 6.84 19.44 18.79
N ARG A 367 8.01 19.95 19.15
CA ARG A 367 9.01 20.38 18.16
C ARG A 367 9.73 19.15 17.60
N ASN A 368 9.99 19.13 16.29
CA ASN A 368 10.72 18.03 15.65
C ASN A 368 12.13 17.86 16.24
N TYR A 369 12.52 16.61 16.53
CA TYR A 369 13.80 16.22 17.15
C TYR A 369 14.10 16.91 18.49
N ALA A 370 13.06 17.30 19.22
CA ALA A 370 13.25 17.98 20.50
C ALA A 370 13.71 17.01 21.58
N PHE A 371 14.84 17.33 22.23
CA PHE A 371 15.38 16.58 23.36
C PHE A 371 14.37 16.52 24.52
N GLY A 372 14.21 15.34 25.10
CA GLY A 372 13.28 15.10 26.20
C GLY A 372 11.81 15.01 25.78
N ALA A 373 11.53 14.99 24.46
CA ALA A 373 10.18 14.89 23.90
C ALA A 373 9.16 15.84 24.58
N PRO A 374 9.38 17.17 24.57
CA PRO A 374 8.37 18.10 25.09
C PRO A 374 7.09 18.00 24.26
N GLY A 375 5.95 17.94 24.97
CA GLY A 375 4.62 17.93 24.38
C GLY A 375 3.77 16.73 24.79
N ASP A 376 2.77 16.42 23.97
CA ASP A 376 1.80 15.35 24.20
C ASP A 376 2.05 14.17 23.29
N HIS A 377 1.97 12.96 23.84
CA HIS A 377 2.24 11.74 23.09
C HIS A 377 1.22 10.66 23.43
N LEU A 378 0.54 10.15 22.40
CA LEU A 378 -0.39 9.03 22.48
C LEU A 378 0.23 7.85 21.73
N GLY A 379 0.25 6.68 22.36
CA GLY A 379 0.79 5.47 21.77
C GLY A 379 0.20 4.19 22.33
N ILE A 380 0.87 3.07 22.04
CA ILE A 380 0.55 1.74 22.57
C ILE A 380 1.72 1.28 23.44
N GLY A 381 1.41 0.86 24.67
CA GLY A 381 2.39 0.35 25.63
C GLY A 381 2.97 -1.00 25.20
N GLY A 382 4.23 -1.25 25.56
CA GLY A 382 4.95 -2.48 25.26
C GLY A 382 5.46 -3.17 26.52
N THR A 383 6.66 -3.77 26.45
CA THR A 383 7.23 -4.56 27.56
C THR A 383 7.59 -3.73 28.80
N GLN A 384 7.76 -2.41 28.65
CA GLN A 384 8.08 -1.52 29.78
C GLN A 384 6.86 -1.25 30.66
N ALA A 385 5.71 -0.98 30.06
CA ALA A 385 4.47 -0.67 30.75
C ALA A 385 3.26 -0.84 29.83
N HIS A 386 2.14 -1.30 30.41
CA HIS A 386 0.83 -1.36 29.75
C HIS A 386 0.82 -2.07 28.39
N ALA A 387 1.54 -3.20 28.27
CA ALA A 387 1.64 -3.98 27.04
C ALA A 387 0.29 -4.14 26.32
N GLY A 388 0.23 -3.68 25.07
CA GLY A 388 -0.94 -3.75 24.21
C GLY A 388 -2.09 -2.83 24.58
N ARG A 389 -1.93 -1.86 25.47
CA ARG A 389 -2.98 -0.88 25.83
C ARG A 389 -2.56 0.51 25.37
N LEU A 390 -3.54 1.40 25.19
CA LEU A 390 -3.22 2.82 24.96
C LEU A 390 -2.36 3.35 26.10
N ILE A 391 -1.41 4.22 25.77
CA ILE A 391 -0.61 4.98 26.74
C ILE A 391 -0.60 6.45 26.36
N PHE A 392 -0.57 7.30 27.38
CA PHE A 392 -0.35 8.73 27.24
C PHE A 392 0.86 9.15 28.08
N THR A 393 1.73 9.95 27.48
CA THR A 393 2.87 10.57 28.16
C THR A 393 2.99 12.04 27.80
N THR A 394 3.63 12.81 28.67
CA THR A 394 3.99 14.20 28.40
C THR A 394 5.47 14.41 28.64
N GLY A 395 6.10 15.30 27.88
CA GLY A 395 7.49 15.67 28.14
C GLY A 395 7.71 16.45 29.45
N ALA A 396 6.64 16.93 30.10
CA ALA A 396 6.72 17.59 31.40
C ALA A 396 6.98 16.61 32.56
N ASP A 397 6.56 15.34 32.41
CA ASP A 397 6.87 14.25 33.33
C ASP A 397 7.07 12.94 32.54
N PRO A 398 8.25 12.73 31.94
CA PRO A 398 8.51 11.58 31.08
C PRO A 398 8.51 10.24 31.83
N LYS A 399 8.55 10.26 33.17
CA LYS A 399 8.46 9.04 33.99
C LYS A 399 7.02 8.59 34.20
N GLN A 400 6.06 9.51 34.04
CA GLN A 400 4.64 9.19 34.16
C GLN A 400 4.10 8.66 32.83
N ILE A 401 3.93 7.34 32.75
CA ILE A 401 3.21 6.67 31.67
C ILE A 401 1.83 6.31 32.17
N VAL A 402 0.79 6.92 31.60
CA VAL A 402 -0.60 6.63 31.97
C VAL A 402 -1.18 5.65 30.96
N GLY A 403 -1.55 4.45 31.42
CA GLY A 403 -2.15 3.43 30.57
C GLY A 403 -3.67 3.40 30.62
N GLY A 404 -4.27 3.02 29.49
CA GLY A 404 -5.67 2.63 29.41
C GLY A 404 -5.92 1.22 29.96
N LYS A 405 -7.13 0.72 29.77
CA LYS A 405 -7.60 -0.54 30.38
C LYS A 405 -7.72 -1.65 29.35
N THR A 406 -8.22 -1.32 28.16
CA THR A 406 -8.55 -2.29 27.12
C THR A 406 -7.30 -2.75 26.36
N PRO A 407 -7.01 -4.08 26.32
CA PRO A 407 -6.00 -4.64 25.43
C PRO A 407 -6.44 -4.51 23.97
N ILE A 408 -5.53 -4.02 23.13
CA ILE A 408 -5.70 -3.89 21.69
C ILE A 408 -5.17 -5.16 21.03
N ALA A 409 -6.06 -5.88 20.35
CA ALA A 409 -5.69 -7.01 19.54
C ALA A 409 -4.84 -6.55 18.35
N ARG A 410 -3.74 -7.25 18.10
CA ARG A 410 -2.95 -7.05 16.88
C ARG A 410 -3.83 -7.30 15.66
N TRP A 411 -3.57 -6.58 14.59
CA TRP A 411 -4.27 -6.73 13.31
C TRP A 411 -5.77 -6.43 13.33
N SER A 412 -6.21 -5.57 14.26
CA SER A 412 -7.57 -5.04 14.30
C SER A 412 -7.58 -3.53 14.08
N TRP A 413 -8.56 -3.05 13.32
CA TRP A 413 -8.83 -1.61 13.20
C TRP A 413 -9.50 -1.10 14.48
N ASN A 414 -8.98 0.00 15.02
CA ASN A 414 -9.49 0.67 16.21
C ASN A 414 -9.56 2.17 15.95
N HIS A 415 -10.53 2.83 16.57
CA HIS A 415 -10.71 4.28 16.53
C HIS A 415 -10.28 4.88 17.85
N VAL A 416 -9.41 5.89 17.84
CA VAL A 416 -8.98 6.58 19.05
C VAL A 416 -9.19 8.07 18.92
N VAL A 417 -9.64 8.69 20.01
CA VAL A 417 -9.77 10.15 20.12
C VAL A 417 -9.04 10.63 21.37
N LEU A 418 -8.02 11.46 21.19
CA LEU A 418 -7.42 12.25 22.25
C LEU A 418 -8.15 13.59 22.34
N VAL A 419 -8.63 13.94 23.52
CA VAL A 419 -9.27 15.21 23.84
C VAL A 419 -8.43 15.91 24.90
N ARG A 420 -7.85 17.06 24.52
CA ARG A 420 -7.20 17.97 25.46
C ARG A 420 -8.12 19.15 25.72
N ASP A 421 -8.37 19.41 26.99
CA ASP A 421 -9.14 20.55 27.50
C ASP A 421 -8.29 21.25 28.57
N ALA A 422 -7.46 22.19 28.11
CA ALA A 422 -6.36 22.79 28.86
C ALA A 422 -5.40 21.76 29.51
N GLN A 423 -5.55 21.51 30.81
CA GLN A 423 -4.73 20.55 31.56
C GLN A 423 -5.35 19.14 31.62
N ASN A 424 -6.61 19.00 31.26
CA ASN A 424 -7.31 17.71 31.32
C ASN A 424 -7.16 16.99 29.99
N VAL A 425 -6.56 15.80 30.02
CA VAL A 425 -6.43 14.93 28.85
C VAL A 425 -7.31 13.71 29.07
N ARG A 426 -8.17 13.45 28.08
CA ARG A 426 -9.01 12.25 28.00
C ARG A 426 -8.70 11.52 26.70
N VAL A 427 -8.63 10.20 26.76
CA VAL A 427 -8.46 9.36 25.57
C VAL A 427 -9.59 8.37 25.49
N TYR A 428 -10.30 8.35 24.38
CA TYR A 428 -11.43 7.47 24.11
C TYR A 428 -11.03 6.43 23.07
N LEU A 429 -11.51 5.19 23.22
CA LEU A 429 -11.25 4.08 22.32
C LEU A 429 -12.57 3.50 21.84
N ASN A 430 -12.69 3.29 20.53
CA ASN A 430 -13.80 2.63 19.86
C ASN A 430 -15.18 3.18 20.28
N GLY A 431 -15.31 4.51 20.29
CA GLY A 431 -16.58 5.20 20.58
C GLY A 431 -17.14 4.98 21.99
N GLN A 432 -16.37 4.48 22.95
CA GLN A 432 -16.86 4.34 24.32
C GLN A 432 -17.17 5.71 24.94
N ARG A 433 -18.26 5.81 25.71
CA ARG A 433 -18.66 7.05 26.40
C ARG A 433 -17.72 7.44 27.56
N THR A 434 -17.07 6.46 28.17
CA THR A 434 -16.11 6.66 29.26
C THR A 434 -14.70 6.62 28.68
N PRO A 435 -13.80 7.53 29.07
CA PRO A 435 -12.43 7.52 28.57
C PRO A 435 -11.65 6.29 29.09
N GLU A 436 -10.77 5.75 28.25
CA GLU A 436 -9.76 4.74 28.62
C GLU A 436 -8.68 5.35 29.52
N ILE A 437 -8.29 6.60 29.25
CA ILE A 437 -7.30 7.36 30.01
C ILE A 437 -7.91 8.72 30.38
N GLU A 438 -7.77 9.10 31.64
CA GLU A 438 -8.09 10.44 32.12
C GLU A 438 -6.97 10.90 33.06
N VAL A 439 -6.31 12.01 32.72
CA VAL A 439 -5.16 12.52 33.48
C VAL A 439 -5.11 14.04 33.42
N ARG A 440 -4.62 14.65 34.51
CA ARG A 440 -4.22 16.05 34.53
C ARG A 440 -2.76 16.19 34.08
N ALA A 441 -2.57 16.57 32.82
CA ALA A 441 -1.26 16.86 32.24
C ALA A 441 -0.79 18.26 32.67
N LYS A 442 0.37 18.33 33.33
CA LYS A 442 1.00 19.61 33.70
C LYS A 442 1.74 20.21 32.50
N GLY A 443 1.77 21.54 32.42
CA GLY A 443 2.50 22.30 31.41
C GLY A 443 1.67 22.55 30.15
N PRO A 444 1.35 23.82 29.82
CA PRO A 444 0.76 24.13 28.53
C PRO A 444 1.78 23.80 27.44
N ILE A 445 1.35 23.14 26.38
CA ILE A 445 2.12 23.13 25.13
C ILE A 445 2.10 24.57 24.63
N PRO A 446 3.25 25.26 24.46
CA PRO A 446 3.23 26.63 24.00
C PRO A 446 2.45 26.72 22.68
N PRO A 447 1.58 27.73 22.46
CA PRO A 447 0.85 27.90 21.20
C PRO A 447 1.77 27.98 19.97
N THR A 448 3.04 28.32 20.17
CA THR A 448 4.10 28.32 19.14
C THR A 448 4.44 26.92 18.63
N VAL A 449 4.08 25.85 19.36
CA VAL A 449 4.22 24.46 18.92
C VAL A 449 3.06 24.10 18.00
N SER A 450 3.32 24.26 16.70
CA SER A 450 2.39 24.02 15.60
C SER A 450 2.60 22.68 14.89
N GLN A 451 3.61 21.90 15.27
CA GLN A 451 3.95 20.65 14.61
C GLN A 451 3.22 19.47 15.27
N LEU A 452 2.61 18.66 14.41
CA LEU A 452 1.95 17.40 14.75
C LEU A 452 2.65 16.28 13.98
N PHE A 453 2.79 15.14 14.63
CA PHE A 453 3.34 13.91 14.08
C PHE A 453 2.31 12.81 14.26
N PHE A 454 2.11 12.03 13.21
CA PHE A 454 1.30 10.83 13.23
C PHE A 454 2.19 9.65 12.84
N GLY A 455 1.98 8.49 13.47
CA GLY A 455 2.82 7.32 13.28
C GLY A 455 4.21 7.43 13.94
N GLY A 456 4.42 8.40 14.82
CA GLY A 456 5.63 8.43 15.65
C GLY A 456 5.70 9.63 16.59
N ARG A 457 6.74 9.66 17.42
CA ARG A 457 6.98 10.74 18.39
C ARG A 457 7.81 11.85 17.78
N ASN A 458 7.71 13.07 18.30
CA ASN A 458 8.42 14.24 17.79
C ASN A 458 9.95 14.10 17.85
N ASP A 459 10.49 13.35 18.80
CA ASP A 459 11.92 13.01 18.93
C ASP A 459 12.34 11.74 18.15
N ASN A 460 11.41 11.14 17.40
CA ASN A 460 11.61 9.95 16.57
C ASN A 460 11.84 8.64 17.34
N ASP A 461 11.58 8.62 18.65
CA ASP A 461 11.62 7.40 19.45
C ASP A 461 10.36 6.55 19.25
N SER A 462 10.55 5.23 19.09
CA SER A 462 9.48 4.23 19.07
C SER A 462 8.36 4.56 18.07
N ASN A 463 8.72 4.89 16.83
CA ASN A 463 7.76 5.14 15.75
C ASN A 463 6.87 3.94 15.44
N PHE A 464 5.66 4.20 14.99
CA PHE A 464 4.62 3.19 14.79
C PHE A 464 4.91 2.28 13.60
N GLU A 465 4.52 1.01 13.76
CA GLU A 465 4.53 0.01 12.70
C GLU A 465 3.12 -0.57 12.57
N GLY A 466 2.40 -0.14 11.53
CA GLY A 466 0.96 -0.38 11.40
C GLY A 466 0.33 0.50 10.34
N ARG A 467 -1.01 0.50 10.25
CA ARG A 467 -1.73 1.37 9.31
C ARG A 467 -2.44 2.48 10.08
N LEU A 468 -2.47 3.67 9.50
CA LEU A 468 -3.28 4.79 10.01
C LEU A 468 -4.24 5.22 8.91
N ASP A 469 -5.41 5.68 9.32
CA ASP A 469 -6.42 6.21 8.41
C ASP A 469 -7.28 7.28 9.10
N GLU A 470 -7.97 8.09 8.30
CA GLU A 470 -9.05 8.99 8.72
C GLU A 470 -8.64 9.91 9.89
N ILE A 471 -7.49 10.57 9.75
CA ILE A 471 -6.90 11.44 10.77
C ILE A 471 -7.59 12.81 10.71
N ALA A 472 -8.26 13.19 11.80
CA ALA A 472 -8.91 14.49 11.93
C ALA A 472 -8.42 15.25 13.17
N VAL A 473 -8.17 16.55 13.00
CA VAL A 473 -7.78 17.45 14.09
C VAL A 473 -8.86 18.51 14.27
N TYR A 474 -9.20 18.79 15.52
CA TYR A 474 -10.18 19.81 15.93
C TYR A 474 -9.48 20.79 16.86
N ASP A 475 -9.75 22.08 16.70
CA ASP A 475 -9.27 23.19 17.54
C ASP A 475 -10.10 23.37 18.82
N ARG A 476 -10.85 22.34 19.21
CA ARG A 476 -11.70 22.29 20.39
C ARG A 476 -11.74 20.88 21.00
N PRO A 477 -12.08 20.76 22.29
CA PRO A 477 -12.40 19.46 22.87
C PRO A 477 -13.72 18.92 22.30
N LEU A 478 -13.70 17.67 21.83
CA LEU A 478 -14.91 16.95 21.45
C LEU A 478 -15.61 16.38 22.68
N SER A 479 -16.94 16.38 22.64
CA SER A 479 -17.78 15.70 23.62
C SER A 479 -17.86 14.19 23.38
N ALA A 480 -18.23 13.42 24.41
CA ALA A 480 -18.43 11.98 24.27
C ALA A 480 -19.51 11.62 23.23
N ASP A 481 -20.57 12.43 23.11
CA ASP A 481 -21.62 12.21 22.11
C ASP A 481 -21.13 12.42 20.68
N GLU A 482 -20.28 13.44 20.45
CA GLU A 482 -19.65 13.66 19.14
C GLU A 482 -18.71 12.50 18.77
N ILE A 483 -17.94 11.99 19.73
CA ILE A 483 -17.04 10.85 19.53
C ILE A 483 -17.84 9.58 19.19
N VAL A 484 -18.91 9.30 19.95
CA VAL A 484 -19.83 8.19 19.68
C VAL A 484 -20.41 8.32 18.27
N LYS A 485 -20.89 9.51 17.89
CA LYS A 485 -21.49 9.77 16.57
C LYS A 485 -20.54 9.46 15.42
N VAL A 486 -19.27 9.88 15.50
CA VAL A 486 -18.26 9.59 14.47
C VAL A 486 -18.01 8.08 14.38
N TYR A 487 -17.90 7.42 15.52
CA TYR A 487 -17.63 5.98 15.55
C TYR A 487 -18.82 5.15 15.02
N THR A 488 -20.05 5.44 15.43
CA THR A 488 -21.24 4.69 14.97
C THR A 488 -21.50 4.86 13.48
N ALA A 489 -21.20 6.03 12.91
CA ALA A 489 -21.26 6.24 11.47
C ALA A 489 -20.33 5.28 10.69
N ALA A 490 -19.17 4.95 11.25
CA ALA A 490 -18.24 3.98 10.68
C ALA A 490 -18.65 2.51 10.92
N LEU A 491 -19.55 2.24 11.87
CA LEU A 491 -20.15 0.92 12.07
C LEU A 491 -21.46 0.71 11.28
N GLY A 492 -22.01 1.78 10.69
CA GLY A 492 -23.30 1.75 10.01
C GLY A 492 -24.50 1.67 10.94
N GLN A 493 -24.37 2.21 12.15
CA GLN A 493 -25.39 2.21 13.21
C GLN A 493 -26.01 3.59 13.43
#